data_AF-J9G3U7-F1
#
_entry.id   AF-J9G3U7-F1
#
_cell.length_a   1.000
_cell.length_b   1.000
_cell.length_c   1.000
_cell.angle_alpha   90.00
_cell.angle_beta   90.00
_cell.angle_gamma   90.00
#
_symmetry.space_group_name_H-M   'P 1'
#
loop_
_entity.id
_entity.type
_entity.pdbx_description
1 polymer ?
#
loop_
_entity_poly.entity_id
_entity_poly.type
_entity_poly.pdbx_seq_one_letter_code
_entity_poly.pdbx_strand_id
1 'polypeptide(L)'
;MEFLADSAYSGQKHLDIIESFGMKPVVCEKGTAKTPLTEEQKQNNRAKSKRRCRIEHIFGFIENSMGGSFVRCIGLKRTAAYQWLTMFAYNLCRQVQLQV
;
A
#
# COMPACT_ATOMS: atom_id res chain seq x y z
N MET A 1 -4.13 8.06 13.37
CA MET A 1 -4.08 7.64 11.95
C MET A 1 -3.41 6.27 11.89
N GLU A 2 -3.89 5.35 11.05
CA GLU A 2 -3.31 3.99 10.93
C GLU A 2 -2.40 3.89 9.70
N PHE A 3 -1.25 3.25 9.83
CA PHE A 3 -0.33 3.00 8.72
C PHE A 3 -0.36 1.52 8.36
N LEU A 4 -0.88 1.18 7.19
CA LEU A 4 -1.00 -0.19 6.70
C LEU A 4 0.21 -0.56 5.86
N ALA A 5 0.91 -1.64 6.22
CA ALA A 5 2.09 -2.07 5.49
C ALA A 5 2.20 -3.59 5.37
N ASP A 6 3.05 -4.04 4.45
CA ASP A 6 3.36 -5.44 4.28
C ASP A 6 4.37 -5.96 5.31
N SER A 7 4.57 -7.28 5.30
CA SER A 7 5.39 -7.94 6.30
C SER A 7 6.90 -7.66 6.19
N ALA A 8 7.37 -7.02 5.11
CA ALA A 8 8.73 -6.49 5.02
C ALA A 8 8.96 -5.33 6.00
N TYR A 9 7.91 -4.60 6.39
CA TYR A 9 7.97 -3.49 7.34
C TYR A 9 7.75 -3.92 8.80
N SER A 10 7.75 -5.23 9.08
CA SER A 10 7.49 -5.75 10.44
C SER A 10 8.64 -5.56 11.43
N GLY A 11 9.80 -5.10 10.97
CA GLY A 11 10.96 -4.86 11.82
C GLY A 11 10.78 -3.64 12.74
N GLN A 12 11.33 -3.74 13.96
CA GLN A 12 11.18 -2.72 15.01
C GLN A 12 11.50 -1.31 14.54
N LYS A 13 12.59 -1.13 13.79
CA LYS A 13 12.99 0.18 13.23
C LYS A 13 11.88 0.84 12.42
N HIS A 14 11.11 0.07 11.65
CA HIS A 14 10.02 0.62 10.85
C HIS A 14 8.82 0.99 11.73
N LEU A 15 8.51 0.17 12.75
CA LEU A 15 7.46 0.47 13.72
C LEU A 15 7.75 1.76 14.47
N ASP A 16 8.99 1.93 14.96
CA ASP A 16 9.41 3.13 15.68
C ASP A 16 9.31 4.39 14.81
N ILE A 17 9.69 4.29 13.53
CA ILE A 17 9.54 5.39 12.57
C ILE A 17 8.07 5.74 12.39
N ILE A 18 7.19 4.76 12.17
CA ILE A 18 5.75 4.99 12.00
C ILE A 18 5.16 5.68 13.23
N GLU A 19 5.53 5.22 14.42
CA GLU A 19 5.08 5.80 15.69
C GLU A 19 5.61 7.22 15.91
N SER A 20 6.84 7.51 15.48
CA SER A 20 7.41 8.87 15.53
C SER A 20 6.63 9.90 14.72
N PHE A 21 5.90 9.45 13.68
CA PHE A 21 4.99 10.29 12.90
C PHE A 21 3.56 10.36 13.52
N GLY A 22 3.36 9.83 14.73
CA GLY A 22 2.07 9.80 15.41
C GLY A 22 1.06 8.83 14.78
N MET A 23 1.54 7.84 14.02
CA MET A 23 0.70 6.84 13.36
C MET A 23 0.75 5.50 14.09
N LYS A 24 -0.38 4.77 14.08
CA LYS A 24 -0.45 3.41 14.60
C LYS A 24 0.05 2.42 13.53
N PRO A 25 1.10 1.64 13.77
CA PRO A 25 1.57 0.66 12.80
C PRO A 25 0.59 -0.52 12.71
N VAL A 26 0.04 -0.73 11.51
CA VAL A 26 -0.84 -1.86 11.17
C VAL A 26 -0.14 -2.69 10.10
N VAL A 27 0.91 -3.38 10.53
CA VAL A 27 1.80 -4.14 9.64
C VAL A 27 1.47 -5.63 9.68
N CYS A 28 1.49 -6.31 8.54
CA CYS A 28 1.32 -7.76 8.49
C CYS A 28 2.50 -8.47 9.17
N GLU A 29 2.21 -9.48 9.97
CA GLU A 29 3.24 -10.26 10.66
C GLU A 29 3.89 -11.26 9.70
N LYS A 30 5.20 -11.48 9.85
CA LYS A 30 5.96 -12.41 9.00
C LYS A 30 6.29 -13.67 9.79
N GLY A 31 5.87 -14.83 9.28
CA GLY A 31 6.39 -16.11 9.77
C GLY A 31 7.84 -16.31 9.33
N THR A 32 8.64 -17.02 10.12
CA THR A 32 9.98 -17.44 9.74
C THR A 32 10.03 -18.96 9.60
N ALA A 33 11.06 -19.50 8.93
CA ALA A 33 11.20 -20.94 8.73
C ALA A 33 11.17 -21.75 10.04
N LYS A 34 11.65 -21.15 11.14
CA LYS A 34 11.69 -21.79 12.47
C LYS A 34 10.48 -21.45 13.34
N THR A 35 9.74 -20.40 13.00
CA THR A 35 8.61 -19.91 13.79
C THR A 35 7.46 -19.57 12.85
N PRO A 36 6.58 -20.55 12.53
CA PRO A 36 5.42 -20.30 11.69
C PRO A 36 4.44 -19.35 12.39
N LEU A 37 3.60 -18.68 11.59
CA LEU A 37 2.53 -17.85 12.13
C LEU A 37 1.52 -18.73 12.88
N THR A 38 1.14 -18.29 14.07
CA THR A 38 0.04 -18.87 14.83
C THR A 38 -1.30 -18.62 14.10
N GLU A 39 -2.34 -19.38 14.44
CA GLU A 39 -3.66 -19.20 13.84
C GLU A 39 -4.25 -17.81 14.13
N GLU A 40 -4.00 -17.25 15.30
CA GLU A 40 -4.41 -15.89 15.64
C GLU A 40 -3.72 -14.85 14.75
N GLN A 41 -2.41 -14.98 14.54
CA GLN A 41 -1.66 -14.08 13.65
C GLN A 41 -2.13 -14.20 12.20
N LYS A 42 -2.49 -15.40 11.74
CA LYS A 42 -3.07 -15.60 10.41
C LYS A 42 -4.42 -14.89 10.27
N GLN A 43 -5.29 -14.99 11.27
CA GLN A 43 -6.58 -14.30 11.27
C GLN A 43 -6.41 -12.78 11.27
N ASN A 44 -5.51 -12.26 12.10
CA ASN A 44 -5.16 -10.84 12.13
C ASN A 44 -4.59 -10.36 10.79
N ASN A 45 -3.66 -11.11 10.19
CA ASN A 45 -3.12 -10.82 8.87
C ASN A 45 -4.21 -10.86 7.79
N ARG A 46 -5.19 -11.77 7.86
CA ARG A 46 -6.31 -11.82 6.92
C ARG A 46 -7.15 -10.55 6.96
N ALA A 47 -7.41 -10.01 8.16
CA ALA A 47 -8.11 -8.74 8.32
C ALA A 47 -7.31 -7.56 7.72
N LYS A 48 -6.00 -7.48 8.00
CA LYS A 48 -5.08 -6.48 7.44
C LYS A 48 -5.03 -6.56 5.90
N SER A 49 -4.89 -7.77 5.36
CA SER A 49 -4.82 -8.03 3.92
C SER A 49 -6.10 -7.67 3.18
N LYS A 50 -7.29 -7.86 3.78
CA LYS A 50 -8.57 -7.44 3.17
C LYS A 50 -8.61 -5.93 2.87
N ARG A 51 -7.96 -5.11 3.69
CA ARG A 51 -7.83 -3.67 3.43
C ARG A 51 -6.74 -3.39 2.39
N ARG A 52 -5.58 -4.05 2.50
CA ARG A 52 -4.45 -3.89 1.57
C ARG A 52 -4.74 -4.29 0.13
N CYS A 53 -5.51 -5.36 -0.09
CA CYS A 53 -5.88 -5.83 -1.42
C CYS A 53 -6.52 -4.71 -2.27
N ARG A 54 -7.34 -3.84 -1.65
CA ARG A 54 -7.93 -2.69 -2.33
C ARG A 54 -6.91 -1.63 -2.76
N ILE A 55 -5.84 -1.46 -1.99
CA ILE A 55 -4.73 -0.55 -2.31
C ILE A 55 -3.87 -1.17 -3.43
N GLU A 56 -3.58 -2.46 -3.34
CA GLU A 56 -2.83 -3.20 -4.36
C GLU A 56 -3.54 -3.21 -5.72
N HIS A 57 -4.87 -3.23 -5.75
CA HIS A 57 -5.62 -3.06 -7.00
C HIS A 57 -5.36 -1.71 -7.68
N ILE A 58 -5.17 -0.63 -6.91
CA ILE A 58 -4.83 0.69 -7.47
C ILE A 58 -3.46 0.60 -8.15
N PHE A 59 -2.47 0.07 -7.42
CA PHE A 59 -1.11 -0.10 -7.96
C PHE A 59 -1.08 -1.05 -9.17
N GLY A 60 -1.82 -2.15 -9.11
CA GLY A 60 -1.94 -3.09 -10.23
C GLY A 60 -2.59 -2.45 -11.45
N PHE A 61 -3.59 -1.58 -11.28
CA PHE A 61 -4.17 -0.84 -12.40
C PHE A 61 -3.18 0.17 -12.99
N ILE A 62 -2.44 0.90 -12.14
CA ILE A 62 -1.42 1.84 -12.61
C ILE A 62 -0.33 1.10 -13.39
N GLU A 63 0.13 -0.03 -12.87
CA GLU A 63 1.19 -0.82 -13.50
C GLU A 63 0.74 -1.40 -14.83
N ASN A 64 -0.41 -2.08 -14.87
CA ASN A 64 -0.85 -2.82 -16.05
C ASN A 64 -1.57 -1.94 -17.09
N SER A 65 -2.31 -0.92 -16.67
CA SER A 65 -3.18 -0.13 -17.56
C SER A 65 -2.67 1.28 -17.83
N MET A 66 -1.82 1.83 -16.95
CA MET A 66 -1.31 3.20 -17.09
C MET A 66 0.19 3.26 -17.46
N GLY A 67 0.83 2.11 -17.68
CA GLY A 67 2.23 2.04 -18.09
C GLY A 67 3.23 2.20 -16.94
N GLY A 68 2.80 1.95 -15.71
CA GLY A 68 3.66 2.00 -14.53
C GLY A 68 3.60 3.31 -13.75
N SER A 69 4.26 3.30 -12.60
CA SER A 69 4.40 4.47 -11.71
C SER A 69 5.68 5.29 -11.98
N PHE A 70 6.49 4.89 -12.96
CA PHE A 70 7.78 5.50 -13.22
C PHE A 70 7.66 6.73 -14.13
N VAL A 71 8.20 7.86 -13.68
CA VAL A 71 8.16 9.15 -14.38
C VAL A 71 9.58 9.70 -14.57
N ARG A 72 9.93 10.07 -15.82
CA ARG A 72 11.22 10.68 -16.19
C ARG A 72 11.11 12.20 -16.39
N CYS A 73 10.57 12.90 -15.40
CA CYS A 73 10.46 14.36 -15.44
C CYS A 73 11.59 15.04 -14.65
N ILE A 74 12.02 16.21 -15.13
CA ILE A 74 13.00 17.03 -14.42
C ILE A 74 12.28 17.93 -13.40
N GLY A 75 12.59 17.69 -12.12
CA GLY A 75 12.17 18.49 -10.98
C GLY A 75 10.98 17.90 -10.21
N LEU A 76 11.09 17.92 -8.87
CA LEU A 76 10.13 17.32 -7.94
C LEU A 76 8.70 17.84 -8.13
N LYS A 77 8.52 19.13 -8.42
CA LYS A 77 7.19 19.73 -8.65
C LYS A 77 6.46 19.07 -9.83
N ARG A 78 7.17 18.76 -10.92
CA ARG A 78 6.59 18.10 -12.09
C ARG A 78 6.26 16.65 -11.76
N THR A 79 7.19 15.93 -11.13
CA THR A 79 6.96 14.55 -10.69
C THR A 79 5.75 14.43 -9.76
N ALA A 80 5.60 15.35 -8.81
CA ALA A 80 4.44 15.40 -7.93
C ALA A 80 3.14 15.66 -8.72
N ALA A 81 3.14 16.62 -9.65
CA ALA A 81 1.97 16.90 -10.50
C ALA A 81 1.58 15.68 -11.36
N TYR A 82 2.55 14.95 -11.93
CA TYR A 82 2.31 13.70 -12.65
C TYR A 82 1.68 12.64 -11.73
N GLN A 83 2.21 12.46 -10.52
CA GLN A 83 1.64 11.51 -9.56
C GLN A 83 0.18 11.83 -9.25
N TRP A 84 -0.15 13.11 -9.01
CA TRP A 84 -1.53 13.55 -8.78
C TRP A 84 -2.42 13.29 -9.99
N LEU A 85 -1.94 13.55 -11.21
CA LEU A 85 -2.68 13.27 -12.43
C LEU A 85 -2.95 11.77 -12.61
N THR A 86 -1.97 10.91 -12.31
CA THR A 86 -2.13 9.45 -12.32
C THR A 86 -3.21 9.01 -11.33
N MET A 87 -3.21 9.53 -10.09
CA MET A 87 -4.24 9.22 -9.10
C MET A 87 -5.63 9.72 -9.56
N PHE A 88 -5.69 10.90 -10.16
CA PHE A 88 -6.92 11.47 -10.68
C PHE A 88 -7.50 10.62 -11.82
N ALA A 89 -6.68 10.27 -12.81
CA ALA A 89 -7.08 9.43 -13.94
C ALA A 89 -7.54 8.04 -13.46
N TYR A 90 -6.84 7.43 -12.50
CA TYR A 90 -7.29 6.19 -11.86
C TYR A 90 -8.69 6.33 -11.27
N ASN A 91 -8.95 7.39 -10.49
CA ASN A 91 -10.26 7.61 -9.88
C ASN A 91 -11.38 7.80 -10.92
N LEU A 92 -11.08 8.45 -12.05
CA LEU A 92 -12.02 8.60 -13.15
C LEU A 92 -12.36 7.24 -13.79
N CYS A 93 -11.35 6.43 -14.12
CA CYS A 93 -11.55 5.09 -14.66
C CYS A 93 -12.32 4.19 -13.68
N ARG A 94 -11.96 4.24 -12.40
CA ARG A 94 -12.63 3.50 -11.34
C ARG A 94 -14.09 3.89 -11.21
N GLN A 95 -14.44 5.16 -11.37
CA GLN A 95 -15.82 5.57 -11.24
C GLN A 95 -16.70 4.95 -12.33
N VAL A 96 -16.21 4.88 -13.56
CA VAL A 96 -16.94 4.20 -14.64
C VAL A 96 -17.19 2.72 -14.28
N GLN A 97 -16.21 2.04 -13.68
CA GLN A 97 -16.35 0.64 -13.27
C GLN A 97 -17.36 0.42 -12.13
N LEU A 98 -17.56 1.40 -11.25
CA LEU A 98 -18.51 1.31 -10.14
C LEU A 98 -19.95 1.64 -10.55
N GLN A 99 -20.13 2.23 -11.73
CA GLN A 99 -21.45 2.57 -12.28
C GLN A 99 -22.06 1.42 -13.11
N VAL A 100 -21.30 0.36 -13.36
CA VAL A 100 -21.75 -0.88 -14.00
C VAL A 100 -22.21 -1.87 -12.94
#